data_AF-A0A7V7VIQ2-F1
#
_entry.id   AF-A0A7V7VIQ2-F1
#
_cell.length_a   1.000
_cell.length_b   1.000
_cell.length_c   1.000
_cell.angle_alpha   90.00
_cell.angle_beta   90.00
_cell.angle_gamma   90.00
#
_symmetry.space_group_name_H-M   'P 1'
#
loop_
_entity.id
_entity.type
_entity.pdbx_description
1 polymer ?
#
loop_
_entity_poly.entity_id
_entity_poly.type
_entity_poly.pdbx_seq_one_letter_code
_entity_poly.pdbx_strand_id
1 'polypeptide(L)'
;DAHTCPGPIPPRFGPGVFGGAAASSHALLAACTLRLLRGGGAGMLAAVSPITIAALKEQAGEIPIAAAVAAQLQSRATRSTKAGKPYLELGFADATGNFALKLWSDSPMYDAGSSLAEAAILRLEAEWTQNQYGVNPNHLQWYLLDEAAIATFLAGDPATRDKQQRDFTDILALCESIGEPRLHALCQHFLRQMGERFRRTAAAKRNHHARRGGLVEHVAQMMRSAAALCPVYPELNRDLLLAGVLFHDCGKLWENTYPEDGFSQLHSLHGEMLGHIPLGIELVNKLWRELLDTPEAAAWAGLKPTAEDTRLHLLHLIASHHGQFEFGSPTLPRTPEAFALHHLDNLDAKLEMLRDAYAQGNEIAPGIFERAFPLPANLVRPLPKTEDSSRCKTEDRCAPRLETEDQAGT
;
A
#
# COMPACT_ATOMS: atom_id res chain seq x y z
N ASP A 1 -66.61 16.11 -26.47
CA ASP A 1 -65.95 15.18 -25.53
C ASP A 1 -64.45 15.22 -25.80
N ALA A 2 -63.74 16.21 -25.25
CA ALA A 2 -63.11 16.26 -23.92
C ALA A 2 -61.69 15.65 -23.96
N HIS A 3 -60.57 16.29 -23.61
CA HIS A 3 -60.27 17.58 -22.96
C HIS A 3 -58.77 17.95 -23.18
N THR A 4 -58.49 19.23 -23.54
CA THR A 4 -57.49 20.22 -23.02
C THR A 4 -56.20 19.75 -22.29
N CYS A 5 -55.02 20.39 -22.29
CA CYS A 5 -54.37 21.60 -22.87
C CYS A 5 -52.86 21.56 -22.46
N PRO A 6 -51.94 22.37 -23.06
CA PRO A 6 -50.47 22.28 -22.89
C PRO A 6 -49.87 23.25 -21.84
N GLY A 7 -48.67 22.92 -21.32
CA GLY A 7 -47.87 23.74 -20.39
C GLY A 7 -46.63 24.41 -21.02
N PRO A 8 -45.99 25.40 -20.35
CA PRO A 8 -45.30 26.51 -21.02
C PRO A 8 -43.75 26.51 -20.96
N ILE A 9 -43.19 27.41 -21.79
CA ILE A 9 -41.77 27.75 -22.04
C ILE A 9 -41.13 28.52 -20.86
N PRO A 10 -39.81 28.37 -20.58
CA PRO A 10 -39.12 29.14 -19.54
C PRO A 10 -38.46 30.44 -20.08
N PRO A 11 -38.30 31.51 -19.27
CA PRO A 11 -37.52 32.69 -19.65
C PRO A 11 -36.10 32.70 -19.06
N ARG A 12 -35.25 33.44 -19.79
CA ARG A 12 -33.83 33.74 -19.54
C ARG A 12 -33.62 34.69 -18.35
N PHE A 13 -32.44 34.63 -17.73
CA PHE A 13 -31.89 35.72 -16.90
C PHE A 13 -30.44 36.04 -17.29
N GLY A 14 -30.15 37.34 -17.39
CA GLY A 14 -28.81 37.93 -17.54
C GLY A 14 -28.28 38.54 -16.22
N PRO A 15 -27.11 39.21 -16.24
CA PRO A 15 -26.24 39.40 -15.08
C PRO A 15 -26.34 40.81 -14.45
N GLY A 16 -25.94 40.96 -13.18
CA GLY A 16 -25.84 42.25 -12.49
C GLY A 16 -25.20 42.20 -11.10
N VAL A 17 -24.45 43.25 -10.75
CA VAL A 17 -23.41 43.38 -9.71
C VAL A 17 -23.86 44.29 -8.54
N PHE A 18 -23.09 44.31 -7.44
CA PHE A 18 -23.09 45.19 -6.24
C PHE A 18 -24.14 44.84 -5.17
N GLY A 19 -23.90 44.89 -3.85
CA GLY A 19 -22.83 45.37 -2.98
C GLY A 19 -23.47 45.79 -1.63
N GLY A 20 -22.75 45.71 -0.51
CA GLY A 20 -23.12 46.45 0.71
C GLY A 20 -23.50 45.63 1.96
N ALA A 21 -22.79 45.95 3.04
CA ALA A 21 -22.77 45.34 4.36
C ALA A 21 -23.99 45.64 5.25
N ALA A 22 -24.23 44.78 6.25
CA ALA A 22 -24.73 45.18 7.57
C ALA A 22 -24.34 44.13 8.64
N ALA A 23 -23.92 44.63 9.79
CA ALA A 23 -23.24 43.94 10.87
C ALA A 23 -24.17 43.44 11.99
N SER A 24 -23.53 42.85 13.01
CA SER A 24 -24.01 42.49 14.36
C SER A 24 -24.64 41.09 14.46
N SER A 25 -24.25 40.19 15.37
CA SER A 25 -23.81 40.40 16.75
C SER A 25 -23.10 39.17 17.34
N HIS A 26 -22.12 39.45 18.18
CA HIS A 26 -21.68 38.70 19.38
C HIS A 26 -20.82 37.45 19.22
N ALA A 27 -19.51 37.69 19.43
CA ALA A 27 -18.53 36.76 19.95
C ALA A 27 -18.93 36.22 21.34
N LEU A 28 -18.80 34.91 21.54
CA LEU A 28 -18.58 34.31 22.85
C LEU A 28 -17.82 32.97 22.70
N LEU A 29 -16.55 32.98 23.14
CA LEU A 29 -15.72 31.88 23.69
C LEU A 29 -15.86 30.50 23.02
N ALA A 30 -14.90 29.94 22.27
CA ALA A 30 -13.49 29.72 22.59
C ALA A 30 -13.23 29.25 24.04
N ALA A 31 -13.64 28.02 24.35
CA ALA A 31 -12.98 27.08 25.29
C ALA A 31 -13.94 25.92 25.61
N CYS A 32 -13.81 24.79 24.91
CA CYS A 32 -14.39 23.53 25.37
C CYS A 32 -13.28 22.48 25.51
N THR A 33 -12.58 22.62 26.63
CA THR A 33 -11.99 21.57 27.47
C THR A 33 -11.47 20.30 26.77
N LEU A 34 -10.16 20.30 26.55
CA LEU A 34 -9.28 19.15 26.67
C LEU A 34 -9.48 18.54 28.07
N ARG A 35 -10.35 17.53 28.22
CA ARG A 35 -10.44 16.74 29.46
C ARG A 35 -9.30 15.71 29.45
N LEU A 36 -8.22 16.09 30.12
CA LEU A 36 -7.26 15.16 30.72
C LEU A 36 -8.03 14.19 31.62
N LEU A 37 -8.21 12.95 31.17
CA LEU A 37 -8.49 11.82 32.05
C LEU A 37 -7.18 11.44 32.76
N ARG A 38 -6.84 12.17 33.82
CA ARG A 38 -5.98 11.65 34.89
C ARG A 38 -6.88 10.91 35.87
N GLY A 39 -7.12 9.62 35.60
CA GLY A 39 -7.60 8.63 36.57
C GLY A 39 -6.41 7.84 37.08
N GLY A 40 -6.25 7.77 38.40
CA GLY A 40 -5.07 7.25 39.09
C GLY A 40 -4.80 5.77 38.84
N GLY A 41 -3.52 5.48 38.66
CA GLY A 41 -2.95 4.16 38.40
C GLY A 41 -1.53 4.33 37.87
N ALA A 42 -0.64 4.95 38.65
CA ALA A 42 0.77 5.02 38.31
C ALA A 42 1.38 3.63 38.47
N GLY A 43 1.78 3.03 37.35
CA GLY A 43 2.60 1.82 37.33
C GLY A 43 2.14 0.81 36.27
N MET A 44 2.81 0.83 35.10
CA MET A 44 3.58 -0.32 34.57
C MET A 44 3.82 -0.26 33.04
N LEU A 45 3.17 0.62 32.26
CA LEU A 45 3.28 0.60 30.78
C LEU A 45 3.79 1.89 30.10
N ALA A 46 4.11 2.95 30.86
CA ALA A 46 4.53 4.25 30.30
C ALA A 46 5.94 4.30 29.65
N ALA A 47 6.64 3.17 29.55
CA ALA A 47 8.01 3.09 29.01
C ALA A 47 8.15 2.02 27.90
N VAL A 48 7.04 1.70 27.22
CA VAL A 48 7.06 0.63 26.23
C VAL A 48 7.24 1.19 24.82
N SER A 49 8.30 0.74 24.15
CA SER A 49 8.60 1.10 22.77
C SER A 49 7.47 0.62 21.84
N PRO A 50 7.04 1.45 20.88
CA PRO A 50 6.04 1.04 19.93
C PRO A 50 6.58 -0.07 19.03
N ILE A 51 5.79 -1.14 18.84
CA ILE A 51 6.03 -2.21 17.87
C ILE A 51 4.94 -2.21 16.81
N THR A 52 5.22 -2.81 15.66
CA THR A 52 4.26 -2.97 14.56
C THR A 52 3.29 -4.11 14.85
N ILE A 53 2.17 -4.17 14.15
CA ILE A 53 1.21 -5.28 14.24
C ILE A 53 1.87 -6.61 13.84
N ALA A 54 2.74 -6.61 12.82
CA ALA A 54 3.49 -7.81 12.44
C ALA A 54 4.42 -8.29 13.56
N ALA A 55 5.20 -7.38 14.16
CA ALA A 55 6.09 -7.71 15.28
C ALA A 55 5.30 -8.19 16.51
N LEU A 56 4.14 -7.58 16.77
CA LEU A 56 3.23 -8.01 17.82
C LEU A 56 2.80 -9.46 17.61
N LYS A 57 2.40 -9.84 16.38
CA LYS A 57 1.95 -11.22 16.07
C LYS A 57 3.06 -12.26 16.13
N GLU A 58 4.30 -11.84 15.87
CA GLU A 58 5.48 -12.71 15.95
C GLU A 58 5.93 -12.93 17.39
N GLN A 59 5.89 -11.88 18.21
CA GLN A 59 6.42 -11.91 19.58
C GLN A 59 5.37 -12.33 20.61
N ALA A 60 4.09 -12.06 20.38
CA ALA A 60 3.03 -12.46 21.29
C ALA A 60 2.78 -13.98 21.18
N GLY A 61 2.83 -14.66 22.31
CA GLY A 61 2.49 -16.07 22.44
C GLY A 61 1.61 -16.30 23.66
N GLU A 62 1.78 -17.45 24.31
CA GLU A 62 1.14 -17.72 25.60
C GLU A 62 1.71 -16.84 26.72
N ILE A 63 2.97 -16.44 26.60
CA ILE A 63 3.63 -15.51 27.52
C ILE A 63 3.24 -14.07 27.13
N PRO A 64 2.63 -13.28 28.02
CA PRO A 64 2.26 -11.91 27.71
C PRO A 64 3.49 -11.04 27.44
N ILE A 65 3.39 -10.18 26.43
CA ILE A 65 4.37 -9.12 26.17
C ILE A 65 3.74 -7.75 26.42
N ALA A 66 4.40 -6.91 27.22
CA ALA A 66 4.01 -5.51 27.36
C ALA A 66 4.45 -4.76 26.10
N ALA A 67 3.52 -4.25 25.30
CA ALA A 67 3.80 -3.53 24.06
C ALA A 67 2.85 -2.35 23.83
N ALA A 68 3.36 -1.30 23.18
CA ALA A 68 2.53 -0.26 22.58
C ALA A 68 2.41 -0.52 21.07
N VAL A 69 1.21 -0.40 20.52
CA VAL A 69 0.95 -0.57 19.08
C VAL A 69 0.18 0.64 18.57
N ALA A 70 0.74 1.35 17.61
CA ALA A 70 0.00 2.36 16.86
C ALA A 70 -0.86 1.64 15.82
N ALA A 71 -2.16 1.91 15.78
CA ALA A 71 -3.06 1.31 14.80
C ALA A 71 -4.26 2.21 14.50
N GLN A 72 -4.76 2.12 13.27
CA GLN A 72 -5.98 2.79 12.85
C GLN A 72 -7.19 1.87 12.97
N LEU A 73 -8.28 2.39 13.51
CA LEU A 73 -9.57 1.70 13.51
C LEU A 73 -10.10 1.57 12.07
N GLN A 74 -10.23 0.34 11.60
CA GLN A 74 -10.73 -0.01 10.27
C GLN A 74 -12.22 -0.36 10.26
N SER A 75 -12.70 -0.99 11.34
CA SER A 75 -14.09 -1.44 11.44
C SER A 75 -14.53 -1.54 12.88
N ARG A 76 -15.84 -1.41 13.09
CA ARG A 76 -16.51 -1.65 14.36
C ARG A 76 -17.82 -2.38 14.12
N ALA A 77 -18.02 -3.49 14.79
CA ALA A 77 -19.28 -4.23 14.77
C ALA A 77 -19.71 -4.62 16.19
N THR A 78 -20.98 -4.40 16.52
CA THR A 78 -21.59 -4.95 17.74
C THR A 78 -22.04 -6.37 17.46
N ARG A 79 -21.56 -7.32 18.25
CA ARG A 79 -21.91 -8.74 18.17
C ARG A 79 -22.41 -9.23 19.52
N SER A 80 -22.98 -10.43 19.55
CA SER A 80 -23.44 -11.07 20.79
C SER A 80 -22.88 -12.48 20.92
N THR A 81 -22.60 -12.87 22.16
CA THR A 81 -22.26 -14.26 22.51
C THR A 81 -23.47 -15.17 22.33
N LYS A 82 -23.25 -16.50 22.36
CA LYS A 82 -24.34 -17.49 22.42
C LYS A 82 -25.28 -17.27 23.63
N ALA A 83 -24.78 -16.65 24.71
CA ALA A 83 -25.55 -16.30 25.90
C ALA A 83 -26.21 -14.91 25.82
N GLY A 84 -26.17 -14.24 24.66
CA GLY A 84 -26.80 -12.94 24.42
C GLY A 84 -26.03 -11.72 24.93
N LYS A 85 -24.89 -11.90 25.63
CA LYS A 85 -24.05 -10.77 26.08
C LYS A 85 -23.41 -10.06 24.87
N PRO A 86 -23.56 -8.73 24.73
CA PRO A 86 -22.95 -7.99 23.63
C PRO A 86 -21.44 -7.81 23.81
N TYR A 87 -20.73 -7.66 22.70
CA TYR A 87 -19.33 -7.26 22.63
C TYR A 87 -19.08 -6.47 21.34
N LEU A 88 -18.09 -5.58 21.37
CA LEU A 88 -17.60 -4.91 20.17
C LEU A 88 -16.47 -5.74 19.55
N GLU A 89 -16.51 -5.90 18.25
CA GLU A 89 -15.39 -6.37 17.44
C GLU A 89 -14.82 -5.16 16.70
N LEU A 90 -13.60 -4.77 17.06
CA LEU A 90 -12.88 -3.64 16.48
C LEU A 90 -11.75 -4.17 15.60
N GLY A 91 -11.75 -3.81 14.32
CA GLY A 91 -10.65 -4.11 13.40
C GLY A 91 -9.62 -2.99 13.43
N PHE A 92 -8.35 -3.33 13.58
CA PHE A 92 -7.22 -2.39 13.60
C PHE A 92 -6.20 -2.74 12.52
N ALA A 93 -5.56 -1.73 11.92
CA ALA A 93 -4.50 -1.93 10.93
C ALA A 93 -3.38 -0.89 11.04
N ASP A 94 -2.20 -1.28 10.58
CA ASP A 94 -1.02 -0.45 10.35
C ASP A 94 -0.40 -0.81 8.99
N ALA A 95 0.79 -0.27 8.68
CA ALA A 95 1.49 -0.55 7.43
C ALA A 95 1.95 -2.03 7.27
N THR A 96 1.99 -2.79 8.37
CA THR A 96 2.54 -4.15 8.43
C THR A 96 1.48 -5.24 8.57
N GLY A 97 0.26 -4.89 8.96
CA GLY A 97 -0.82 -5.87 9.08
C GLY A 97 -2.08 -5.32 9.72
N ASN A 98 -2.93 -6.26 10.13
CA ASN A 98 -4.19 -5.99 10.81
C ASN A 98 -4.46 -7.02 11.91
N PHE A 99 -5.29 -6.68 12.88
CA PHE A 99 -5.84 -7.63 13.86
C PHE A 99 -7.23 -7.19 14.33
N ALA A 100 -7.99 -8.12 14.91
CA ALA A 100 -9.29 -7.85 15.51
C ALA A 100 -9.20 -7.90 17.03
N LEU A 101 -9.83 -6.93 17.68
CA LEU A 101 -9.88 -6.78 19.13
C LEU A 101 -11.34 -6.93 19.58
N LYS A 102 -11.58 -7.79 20.58
CA LYS A 102 -12.91 -7.99 21.17
C LYS A 102 -13.01 -7.24 22.49
N LEU A 103 -13.93 -6.30 22.59
CA LEU A 103 -14.29 -5.61 23.83
C LEU A 103 -15.63 -6.11 24.35
N TRP A 104 -15.60 -6.86 25.45
CA TRP A 104 -16.80 -7.33 26.13
C TRP A 104 -17.55 -6.18 26.81
N SER A 105 -18.87 -6.31 26.95
CA SER A 105 -19.73 -5.27 27.56
C SER A 105 -19.44 -4.94 29.01
N ASP A 106 -18.70 -5.80 29.72
CA ASP A 106 -18.23 -5.60 31.09
C ASP A 106 -16.84 -4.95 31.17
N SER A 107 -16.18 -4.72 30.02
CA SER A 107 -14.92 -3.98 29.96
C SER A 107 -15.15 -2.49 30.22
N PRO A 108 -14.30 -1.83 31.04
CA PRO A 108 -14.32 -0.37 31.19
C PRO A 108 -14.14 0.39 29.87
N MET A 109 -13.56 -0.25 28.85
CA MET A 109 -13.29 0.34 27.54
C MET A 109 -14.48 0.23 26.56
N TYR A 110 -15.57 -0.44 26.93
CA TYR A 110 -16.68 -0.73 26.02
C TYR A 110 -17.36 0.54 25.50
N ASP A 111 -17.78 1.44 26.38
CA ASP A 111 -18.46 2.69 26.00
C ASP A 111 -17.54 3.59 25.17
N ALA A 112 -16.27 3.71 25.59
CA ALA A 112 -15.26 4.45 24.84
C ALA A 112 -15.08 3.87 23.43
N GLY A 113 -14.99 2.55 23.28
CA GLY A 113 -14.89 1.87 21.98
C GLY A 113 -16.13 2.05 21.11
N SER A 114 -17.32 2.07 21.72
CA SER A 114 -18.57 2.33 21.01
C SER A 114 -18.64 3.76 20.46
N SER A 115 -18.05 4.72 21.16
CA SER A 115 -18.03 6.14 20.79
C SER A 115 -16.83 6.56 19.91
N LEU A 116 -15.89 5.65 19.65
CA LEU A 116 -14.65 5.95 18.93
C LEU A 116 -14.95 6.47 17.51
N ALA A 117 -14.25 7.50 17.05
CA ALA A 117 -14.42 7.99 15.67
C ALA A 117 -13.99 6.90 14.67
N GLU A 118 -14.69 6.81 13.53
CA GLU A 118 -14.22 5.99 12.42
C GLU A 118 -12.84 6.46 11.96
N ALA A 119 -11.99 5.54 11.50
CA ALA A 119 -10.62 5.84 11.07
C ALA A 119 -9.72 6.48 12.15
N ALA A 120 -10.12 6.47 13.44
CA ALA A 120 -9.29 6.98 14.53
C ALA A 120 -7.95 6.22 14.61
N ILE A 121 -6.86 6.98 14.70
CA ILE A 121 -5.51 6.44 14.87
C ILE A 121 -5.15 6.52 16.34
N LEU A 122 -4.88 5.34 16.92
CA LEU A 122 -4.67 5.16 18.34
C LEU A 122 -3.30 4.56 18.62
N ARG A 123 -2.73 4.94 19.77
CA ARG A 123 -1.71 4.14 20.46
C ARG A 123 -2.44 3.22 21.44
N LEU A 124 -2.34 1.92 21.20
CA LEU A 124 -2.90 0.86 22.05
C LEU A 124 -1.78 0.32 22.95
N GLU A 125 -1.94 0.41 24.26
CA GLU A 125 -1.00 -0.14 25.24
C GLU A 125 -1.67 -1.28 26.00
N ALA A 126 -1.01 -2.44 26.02
CA ALA A 126 -1.54 -3.62 26.71
C ALA A 126 -0.42 -4.62 27.03
N GLU A 127 -0.75 -5.59 27.87
CA GLU A 127 -0.07 -6.88 27.94
C GLU A 127 -0.70 -7.81 26.90
N TRP A 128 -0.01 -8.05 25.81
CA TRP A 128 -0.53 -8.80 24.67
C TRP A 128 -0.22 -10.28 24.76
N THR A 129 -1.24 -11.09 24.50
CA THR A 129 -1.12 -12.55 24.35
C THR A 129 -1.65 -12.96 22.99
N GLN A 130 -1.28 -14.13 22.51
CA GLN A 130 -1.79 -14.69 21.26
C GLN A 130 -2.28 -16.12 21.48
N ASN A 131 -3.46 -16.42 20.95
CA ASN A 131 -4.01 -17.77 20.92
C ASN A 131 -4.62 -18.06 19.53
N GLN A 132 -5.30 -19.20 19.39
CA GLN A 132 -5.94 -19.61 18.14
C GLN A 132 -7.00 -18.62 17.59
N TYR A 133 -7.47 -17.66 18.41
CA TYR A 133 -8.42 -16.62 18.02
C TYR A 133 -7.74 -15.27 17.69
N GLY A 134 -6.41 -15.20 17.74
CA GLY A 134 -5.62 -14.02 17.44
C GLY A 134 -5.01 -13.36 18.68
N VAL A 135 -4.63 -12.10 18.52
CA VAL A 135 -3.99 -11.28 19.55
C VAL A 135 -5.04 -10.74 20.53
N ASN A 136 -4.81 -10.91 21.82
CA ASN A 136 -5.70 -10.48 22.89
C ASN A 136 -4.96 -9.54 23.85
N PRO A 137 -5.51 -8.34 24.10
CA PRO A 137 -4.93 -7.40 25.07
C PRO A 137 -5.44 -7.67 26.49
N ASN A 138 -4.53 -7.66 27.46
CA ASN A 138 -4.83 -7.53 28.89
C ASN A 138 -4.44 -6.12 29.36
N HIS A 139 -5.21 -5.56 30.28
CA HIS A 139 -4.98 -4.20 30.80
C HIS A 139 -4.93 -3.11 29.72
N LEU A 140 -5.78 -3.23 28.69
CA LEU A 140 -5.81 -2.31 27.54
C LEU A 140 -6.06 -0.85 27.95
N GLN A 141 -5.19 0.03 27.49
CA GLN A 141 -5.40 1.47 27.44
C GLN A 141 -5.17 1.97 26.01
N TRP A 142 -5.82 3.07 25.63
CA TRP A 142 -5.53 3.71 24.35
C TRP A 142 -5.47 5.23 24.45
N TYR A 143 -4.76 5.82 23.51
CA TYR A 143 -4.57 7.26 23.40
C TYR A 143 -4.69 7.68 21.94
N LEU A 144 -5.31 8.84 21.69
CA LEU A 144 -5.25 9.47 20.37
C LEU A 144 -3.82 9.93 20.10
N LEU A 145 -3.35 9.72 18.87
CA LEU A 145 -2.08 10.28 18.42
C LEU A 145 -2.25 11.76 18.02
N ASP A 146 -1.17 12.53 18.17
CA ASP A 146 -1.08 13.88 17.61
C ASP A 146 -0.75 13.85 16.10
N GLU A 147 -0.81 15.01 15.45
CA GLU A 147 -0.61 15.13 13.99
C GLU A 147 0.77 14.63 13.54
N ALA A 148 1.83 14.88 14.32
CA ALA A 148 3.19 14.46 13.98
C ALA A 148 3.36 12.93 14.07
N ALA A 149 2.77 12.33 15.11
CA ALA A 149 2.76 10.88 15.29
C ALA A 149 1.89 10.19 14.21
N ILE A 150 0.77 10.80 13.82
CA ILE A 150 -0.07 10.31 12.71
C ILE A 150 0.71 10.32 11.39
N ALA A 151 1.40 11.42 11.07
CA ALA A 151 2.21 11.50 9.85
C ALA A 151 3.30 10.41 9.81
N THR A 152 3.95 10.16 10.94
CA THR A 152 4.96 9.09 11.10
C THR A 152 4.33 7.71 10.92
N PHE A 153 3.16 7.47 11.53
CA PHE A 153 2.42 6.22 11.43
C PHE A 153 1.99 5.91 9.98
N LEU A 154 1.46 6.92 9.27
CA LEU A 154 1.02 6.78 7.88
C LEU A 154 2.18 6.61 6.89
N ALA A 155 3.39 7.04 7.25
CA ALA A 155 4.60 6.79 6.47
C ALA A 155 5.10 5.33 6.55
N GLY A 156 4.55 4.55 7.49
CA GLY A 156 4.93 3.15 7.73
C GLY A 156 6.16 2.98 8.61
N ASP A 157 6.46 1.73 8.94
CA ASP A 157 7.67 1.40 9.72
C ASP A 157 8.95 1.77 8.94
N PRO A 158 10.08 1.98 9.63
CA PRO A 158 11.31 2.44 8.99
C PRO A 158 11.77 1.56 7.83
N ALA A 159 11.69 0.23 7.95
CA ALA A 159 12.16 -0.67 6.91
C ALA A 159 11.27 -0.59 5.66
N THR A 160 9.96 -0.58 5.84
CA THR A 160 8.99 -0.41 4.74
C THR A 160 9.14 0.95 4.06
N ARG A 161 9.21 2.03 4.83
CA ARG A 161 9.39 3.39 4.29
C ARG A 161 10.66 3.51 3.47
N ASP A 162 11.79 3.02 3.99
CA ASP A 162 13.07 3.12 3.30
C ASP A 162 13.08 2.26 2.03
N LYS A 163 12.42 1.09 2.05
CA LYS A 163 12.21 0.26 0.84
C LYS A 163 11.40 1.00 -0.21
N GLN A 164 10.23 1.52 0.15
CA GLN A 164 9.34 2.22 -0.79
C GLN A 164 9.97 3.49 -1.35
N GLN A 165 10.78 4.20 -0.55
CA GLN A 165 11.53 5.36 -1.01
C GLN A 165 12.62 4.98 -2.04
N ARG A 166 13.35 3.89 -1.81
CA ARG A 166 14.32 3.35 -2.80
C ARG A 166 13.61 2.91 -4.07
N ASP A 167 12.52 2.15 -3.94
CA ASP A 167 11.71 1.68 -5.07
C ASP A 167 11.18 2.87 -5.89
N PHE A 168 10.68 3.93 -5.25
CA PHE A 168 10.25 5.13 -5.96
C PHE A 168 11.41 5.85 -6.65
N THR A 169 12.58 5.91 -6.02
CA THR A 169 13.80 6.51 -6.61
C THR A 169 14.23 5.75 -7.86
N ASP A 170 14.16 4.41 -7.84
CA ASP A 170 14.46 3.58 -9.01
C ASP A 170 13.47 3.83 -10.15
N ILE A 171 12.17 3.99 -9.84
CA ILE A 171 11.15 4.35 -10.84
C ILE A 171 11.51 5.68 -11.50
N LEU A 172 11.83 6.71 -10.71
CA LEU A 172 12.21 8.02 -11.24
C LEU A 172 13.44 7.92 -12.16
N ALA A 173 14.49 7.20 -11.72
CA ALA A 173 15.71 7.03 -12.49
C ALA A 173 15.48 6.26 -13.81
N LEU A 174 14.65 5.20 -13.77
CA LEU A 174 14.34 4.41 -14.96
C LEU A 174 13.44 5.16 -15.94
N CYS A 175 12.48 5.95 -15.45
CA CYS A 175 11.70 6.85 -16.28
C CYS A 175 12.57 7.93 -16.94
N GLU A 176 13.55 8.47 -16.21
CA GLU A 176 14.50 9.44 -16.75
C GLU A 176 15.42 8.83 -17.83
N SER A 177 15.68 7.52 -17.76
CA SER A 177 16.48 6.81 -18.75
C SER A 177 15.75 6.48 -20.06
N ILE A 178 14.48 6.85 -20.21
CA ILE A 178 13.69 6.64 -21.43
C ILE A 178 14.14 7.65 -22.48
N GLY A 179 14.64 7.16 -23.62
CA GLY A 179 15.11 7.98 -24.73
C GLY A 179 14.01 8.41 -25.70
N GLU A 180 12.91 7.65 -25.78
CA GLU A 180 11.74 8.03 -26.56
C GLU A 180 11.03 9.24 -25.90
N PRO A 181 11.03 10.42 -26.53
CA PRO A 181 10.70 11.68 -25.85
C PRO A 181 9.22 11.80 -25.46
N ARG A 182 8.30 11.14 -26.19
CA ARG A 182 6.87 11.18 -25.89
C ARG A 182 6.55 10.33 -24.67
N LEU A 183 7.14 9.13 -24.60
CA LEU A 183 7.02 8.23 -23.44
C LEU A 183 7.71 8.83 -22.20
N HIS A 184 8.89 9.44 -22.35
CA HIS A 184 9.56 10.15 -21.26
C HIS A 184 8.67 11.27 -20.71
N ALA A 185 8.17 12.14 -21.58
CA ALA A 185 7.27 13.23 -21.18
C ALA A 185 5.98 12.71 -20.53
N LEU A 186 5.41 11.61 -21.03
CA LEU A 186 4.24 10.95 -20.44
C LEU A 186 4.51 10.43 -19.03
N CYS A 187 5.64 9.75 -18.82
CA CYS A 187 6.04 9.26 -17.50
C CYS A 187 6.20 10.43 -16.52
N GLN A 188 6.89 11.50 -16.92
CA GLN A 188 7.08 12.70 -16.10
C GLN A 188 5.76 13.41 -15.79
N HIS A 189 4.85 13.50 -16.77
CA HIS A 189 3.53 14.09 -16.56
C HIS A 189 2.68 13.29 -15.58
N PHE A 190 2.65 11.96 -15.72
CA PHE A 190 1.98 11.06 -14.79
C PHE A 190 2.55 11.17 -13.37
N LEU A 191 3.88 11.09 -13.21
CA LEU A 191 4.52 11.12 -11.89
C LEU A 191 4.30 12.46 -11.18
N ARG A 192 4.25 13.58 -11.91
CA ARG A 192 3.93 14.90 -11.34
C ARG A 192 2.48 15.01 -10.89
N GLN A 193 1.53 14.56 -11.71
CA GLN A 193 0.10 14.70 -11.39
C GLN A 193 -0.41 13.66 -10.39
N MET A 194 0.10 12.43 -10.48
CA MET A 194 -0.44 11.26 -9.78
C MET A 194 0.54 10.65 -8.78
N GLY A 195 1.77 11.15 -8.68
CA GLY A 195 2.85 10.55 -7.88
C GLY A 195 2.47 10.32 -6.41
N GLU A 196 1.87 11.30 -5.74
CA GLU A 196 1.43 11.13 -4.35
C GLU A 196 0.42 10.00 -4.21
N ARG A 197 -0.60 9.96 -5.08
CA ARG A 197 -1.62 8.90 -5.05
C ARG A 197 -1.02 7.54 -5.39
N PHE A 198 -0.17 7.48 -6.42
CA PHE A 198 0.57 6.30 -6.84
C PHE A 198 1.40 5.70 -5.69
N ARG A 199 2.11 6.53 -4.92
CA ARG A 199 2.91 6.10 -3.74
C ARG A 199 2.10 5.53 -2.59
N ARG A 200 0.78 5.69 -2.59
CA ARG A 200 -0.10 5.20 -1.52
C ARG A 200 -0.99 4.05 -1.99
N THR A 201 -1.09 3.80 -3.30
CA THR A 201 -1.89 2.71 -3.88
C THR A 201 -1.23 1.34 -3.63
N ALA A 202 -2.06 0.31 -3.37
CA ALA A 202 -1.61 -1.08 -3.37
C ALA A 202 -1.66 -1.71 -4.76
N ALA A 203 -0.79 -2.69 -5.02
CA ALA A 203 -0.85 -3.44 -6.27
C ALA A 203 -2.06 -4.39 -6.30
N ALA A 204 -2.61 -4.82 -5.17
CA ALA A 204 -3.84 -5.61 -5.16
C ALA A 204 -4.70 -5.33 -3.93
N LYS A 205 -5.98 -5.70 -4.00
CA LYS A 205 -6.85 -5.77 -2.80
C LYS A 205 -6.42 -6.89 -1.86
N ARG A 206 -5.86 -7.98 -2.41
CA ARG A 206 -5.45 -9.20 -1.69
C ARG A 206 -4.26 -9.85 -2.42
N ASN A 207 -3.51 -10.69 -1.70
CA ASN A 207 -2.47 -11.60 -2.19
C ASN A 207 -1.07 -10.99 -2.41
N HIS A 208 -0.84 -10.13 -3.41
CA HIS A 208 0.50 -9.60 -3.72
C HIS A 208 0.55 -8.08 -3.53
N HIS A 209 1.56 -7.60 -2.81
CA HIS A 209 1.75 -6.18 -2.51
C HIS A 209 0.44 -5.48 -2.05
N ALA A 210 -0.39 -6.19 -1.29
CA ALA A 210 -1.71 -5.75 -0.86
C ALA A 210 -1.63 -4.84 0.38
N ARG A 211 -0.86 -3.76 0.25
CA ARG A 211 -0.53 -2.81 1.32
C ARG A 211 -0.32 -1.41 0.75
N ARG A 212 -0.45 -0.40 1.59
CA ARG A 212 -0.23 1.00 1.22
C ARG A 212 1.19 1.17 0.65
N GLY A 213 1.29 1.68 -0.57
CA GLY A 213 2.56 1.83 -1.31
C GLY A 213 3.06 0.56 -2.01
N GLY A 214 2.30 -0.54 -1.94
CA GLY A 214 2.64 -1.79 -2.61
C GLY A 214 2.72 -1.69 -4.14
N LEU A 215 2.00 -0.74 -4.77
CA LEU A 215 2.10 -0.54 -6.22
C LEU A 215 3.48 0.01 -6.63
N VAL A 216 4.10 0.87 -5.80
CA VAL A 216 5.47 1.35 -6.05
C VAL A 216 6.46 0.19 -5.97
N GLU A 217 6.32 -0.68 -4.96
CA GLU A 217 7.19 -1.83 -4.80
C GLU A 217 7.12 -2.75 -6.03
N HIS A 218 5.90 -3.07 -6.46
CA HIS A 218 5.60 -3.91 -7.62
C HIS A 218 6.18 -3.32 -8.91
N VAL A 219 5.84 -2.06 -9.22
CA VAL A 219 6.30 -1.39 -10.44
C VAL A 219 7.83 -1.26 -10.44
N ALA A 220 8.46 -0.88 -9.34
CA ALA A 220 9.92 -0.76 -9.27
C ALA A 220 10.61 -2.11 -9.54
N GLN A 221 10.09 -3.19 -8.96
CA GLN A 221 10.65 -4.53 -9.16
C GLN A 221 10.47 -5.03 -10.60
N MET A 222 9.32 -4.77 -11.21
CA MET A 222 9.10 -5.04 -12.64
C MET A 222 10.00 -4.19 -13.54
N MET A 223 10.19 -2.89 -13.25
CA MET A 223 11.04 -2.02 -14.07
C MET A 223 12.51 -2.45 -14.00
N ARG A 224 13.02 -2.83 -12.82
CA ARG A 224 14.37 -3.41 -12.66
C ARG A 224 14.50 -4.72 -13.45
N SER A 225 13.47 -5.57 -13.39
CA SER A 225 13.45 -6.84 -14.12
C SER A 225 13.42 -6.63 -15.63
N ALA A 226 12.58 -5.72 -16.13
CA ALA A 226 12.54 -5.30 -17.53
C ALA A 226 13.90 -4.75 -17.99
N ALA A 227 14.52 -3.87 -17.20
CA ALA A 227 15.82 -3.29 -17.51
C ALA A 227 16.93 -4.35 -17.59
N ALA A 228 16.86 -5.41 -16.76
CA ALA A 228 17.78 -6.54 -16.81
C ALA A 228 17.48 -7.51 -17.97
N LEU A 229 16.23 -7.58 -18.42
CA LEU A 229 15.77 -8.47 -19.50
C LEU A 229 16.14 -7.93 -20.89
N CYS A 230 16.04 -6.62 -21.12
CA CYS A 230 16.27 -6.02 -22.44
C CYS A 230 17.66 -6.28 -23.03
N PRO A 231 18.77 -6.34 -22.27
CA PRO A 231 20.07 -6.76 -22.80
C PRO A 231 20.13 -8.21 -23.28
N VAL A 232 19.27 -9.09 -22.75
CA VAL A 232 19.17 -10.50 -23.14
C VAL A 232 18.34 -10.66 -24.42
N TYR A 233 17.29 -9.83 -24.57
CA TYR A 233 16.37 -9.82 -25.70
C TYR A 233 16.41 -8.45 -26.40
N PRO A 234 17.46 -8.19 -27.21
CA PRO A 234 17.70 -6.88 -27.83
C PRO A 234 16.62 -6.43 -28.81
N GLU A 235 15.74 -7.33 -29.25
CA GLU A 235 14.58 -7.04 -30.08
C GLU A 235 13.46 -6.31 -29.31
N LEU A 236 13.47 -6.32 -27.98
CA LEU A 236 12.49 -5.62 -27.16
C LEU A 236 12.71 -4.11 -27.26
N ASN A 237 11.62 -3.36 -27.49
CA ASN A 237 11.64 -1.93 -27.28
C ASN A 237 11.67 -1.61 -25.78
N ARG A 238 12.87 -1.39 -25.24
CA ARG A 238 13.12 -1.10 -23.83
C ARG A 238 12.28 0.06 -23.30
N ASP A 239 12.23 1.16 -24.04
CA ASP A 239 11.55 2.39 -23.61
C ASP A 239 10.04 2.20 -23.52
N LEU A 240 9.46 1.53 -24.53
CA LEU A 240 8.06 1.14 -24.52
C LEU A 240 7.75 0.15 -23.39
N LEU A 241 8.63 -0.83 -23.15
CA LEU A 241 8.43 -1.80 -22.07
C LEU A 241 8.48 -1.14 -20.68
N LEU A 242 9.44 -0.23 -20.43
CA LEU A 242 9.51 0.50 -19.16
C LEU A 242 8.28 1.39 -18.94
N ALA A 243 7.84 2.11 -19.97
CA ALA A 243 6.59 2.87 -19.89
C ALA A 243 5.39 1.95 -19.67
N GLY A 244 5.33 0.82 -20.39
CA GLY A 244 4.31 -0.22 -20.19
C GLY A 244 4.24 -0.71 -18.76
N VAL A 245 5.38 -1.00 -18.14
CA VAL A 245 5.46 -1.38 -16.72
C VAL A 245 4.96 -0.27 -15.80
N LEU A 246 5.31 0.99 -16.02
CA LEU A 246 4.81 2.09 -15.20
C LEU A 246 3.27 2.20 -15.26
N PHE A 247 2.70 2.01 -16.46
CA PHE A 247 1.29 2.30 -16.72
C PHE A 247 0.35 1.09 -16.65
N HIS A 248 0.84 -0.15 -16.67
CA HIS A 248 -0.02 -1.34 -16.80
C HIS A 248 -1.15 -1.37 -15.76
N ASP A 249 -0.84 -0.94 -14.54
CA ASP A 249 -1.72 -0.93 -13.39
C ASP A 249 -2.10 0.47 -12.87
N CYS A 250 -1.86 1.52 -13.67
CA CYS A 250 -2.14 2.90 -13.21
C CYS A 250 -3.63 3.15 -12.90
N GLY A 251 -4.54 2.33 -13.43
CA GLY A 251 -5.97 2.38 -13.07
C GLY A 251 -6.26 1.94 -11.63
N LYS A 252 -5.35 1.20 -10.97
CA LYS A 252 -5.49 0.80 -9.55
C LYS A 252 -5.53 2.01 -8.62
N LEU A 253 -5.12 3.19 -9.08
CA LEU A 253 -5.33 4.45 -8.36
C LEU A 253 -6.82 4.68 -8.04
N TRP A 254 -7.76 4.17 -8.83
CA TRP A 254 -9.21 4.28 -8.55
C TRP A 254 -9.82 3.04 -7.90
N GLU A 255 -9.05 1.97 -7.70
CA GLU A 255 -9.54 0.72 -7.08
C GLU A 255 -8.95 0.46 -5.69
N ASN A 256 -7.63 0.65 -5.57
CA ASN A 256 -6.82 0.15 -4.46
C ASN A 256 -6.03 1.27 -3.78
N THR A 257 -6.39 2.54 -4.06
CA THR A 257 -5.84 3.71 -3.38
C THR A 257 -6.26 3.74 -1.92
N TYR A 258 -5.30 4.09 -1.08
CA TYR A 258 -5.55 4.41 0.31
C TYR A 258 -5.88 5.91 0.45
N PRO A 259 -6.69 6.32 1.43
CA PRO A 259 -6.90 7.73 1.74
C PRO A 259 -5.62 8.36 2.31
N GLU A 260 -5.47 9.68 2.20
CA GLU A 260 -4.24 10.39 2.65
C GLU A 260 -3.96 10.15 4.13
N ASP A 261 -5.03 10.03 4.90
CA ASP A 261 -5.10 9.91 6.34
C ASP A 261 -5.43 8.47 6.82
N GLY A 262 -5.18 7.43 6.02
CA GLY A 262 -5.46 6.08 6.49
C GLY A 262 -4.92 4.87 5.72
N PHE A 263 -5.18 3.72 6.33
CA PHE A 263 -4.89 2.34 5.95
C PHE A 263 -6.16 1.56 5.55
N SER A 264 -7.27 2.26 5.29
CA SER A 264 -8.50 1.65 4.78
C SER A 264 -8.55 1.70 3.26
N GLN A 265 -8.57 0.55 2.60
CA GLN A 265 -8.92 0.50 1.18
C GLN A 265 -10.41 0.74 1.03
N LEU A 266 -10.78 1.93 0.57
CA LEU A 266 -12.18 2.31 0.36
C LEU A 266 -12.67 1.78 -0.99
N HIS A 267 -13.91 1.31 -1.03
CA HIS A 267 -14.57 1.00 -2.29
C HIS A 267 -14.87 2.28 -3.06
N SER A 268 -14.52 2.28 -4.34
CA SER A 268 -14.76 3.39 -5.26
C SER A 268 -15.74 2.93 -6.33
N LEU A 269 -16.81 3.71 -6.57
CA LEU A 269 -17.81 3.38 -7.58
C LEU A 269 -17.17 3.13 -8.96
N HIS A 270 -16.21 3.96 -9.35
CA HIS A 270 -15.51 3.82 -10.63
C HIS A 270 -14.70 2.53 -10.70
N GLY A 271 -13.98 2.20 -9.61
CA GLY A 271 -13.20 0.96 -9.53
C GLY A 271 -14.09 -0.28 -9.60
N GLU A 272 -15.19 -0.30 -8.84
CA GLU A 272 -16.14 -1.43 -8.84
C GLU A 272 -16.90 -1.59 -10.16
N MET A 273 -17.18 -0.51 -10.88
CA MET A 273 -17.92 -0.57 -12.14
C MET A 273 -17.06 -0.86 -13.37
N LEU A 274 -15.82 -0.34 -13.41
CA LEU A 274 -14.99 -0.38 -14.62
C LEU A 274 -13.77 -1.28 -14.50
N GLY A 275 -13.20 -1.44 -13.31
CA GLY A 275 -11.93 -2.13 -13.14
C GLY A 275 -10.70 -1.27 -13.48
N HIS A 276 -9.50 -1.67 -13.07
CA HIS A 276 -8.28 -0.91 -13.34
C HIS A 276 -7.89 -0.85 -14.81
N ILE A 277 -8.13 -1.89 -15.61
CA ILE A 277 -7.66 -1.90 -17.01
C ILE A 277 -8.32 -0.78 -17.83
N PRO A 278 -9.66 -0.65 -17.88
CA PRO A 278 -10.29 0.45 -18.62
C PRO A 278 -9.94 1.83 -18.04
N LEU A 279 -9.83 1.95 -16.71
CA LEU A 279 -9.46 3.20 -16.05
C LEU A 279 -8.02 3.62 -16.38
N GLY A 280 -7.08 2.67 -16.46
CA GLY A 280 -5.70 2.93 -16.86
C GLY A 280 -5.61 3.39 -18.32
N ILE A 281 -6.36 2.73 -19.21
CA ILE A 281 -6.47 3.14 -20.63
C ILE A 281 -7.03 4.55 -20.76
N GLU A 282 -8.07 4.89 -19.98
CA GLU A 282 -8.69 6.22 -19.99
C GLU A 282 -7.71 7.28 -19.47
N LEU A 283 -7.04 7.03 -18.35
CA LEU A 283 -6.03 7.91 -17.80
C LEU A 283 -4.90 8.18 -18.81
N VAL A 284 -4.30 7.14 -19.37
CA VAL A 284 -3.19 7.29 -20.31
C VAL A 284 -3.62 8.04 -21.56
N ASN A 285 -4.82 7.79 -22.07
CA ASN A 285 -5.36 8.57 -23.19
C ASN A 285 -5.53 10.05 -22.86
N LYS A 286 -6.04 10.36 -21.67
CA LYS A 286 -6.19 11.74 -21.22
C LYS A 286 -4.83 12.44 -21.14
N LEU A 287 -3.88 11.85 -20.42
CA LEU A 287 -2.53 12.42 -20.27
C LEU A 287 -1.80 12.57 -21.61
N TRP A 288 -1.98 11.62 -22.52
CA TRP A 288 -1.40 11.70 -23.86
C TRP A 288 -1.95 12.89 -24.66
N ARG A 289 -3.27 13.12 -24.62
CA ARG A 289 -3.88 14.28 -25.31
C ARG A 289 -3.42 15.60 -24.71
N GLU A 290 -3.40 15.70 -23.39
CA GLU A 290 -2.87 16.88 -22.69
C GLU A 290 -1.44 17.20 -23.12
N LEU A 291 -0.60 16.17 -23.31
CA LEU A 291 0.76 16.35 -23.81
C LEU A 291 0.81 16.79 -25.27
N LEU A 292 -0.03 16.24 -26.14
CA LEU A 292 -0.05 16.64 -27.56
C LEU A 292 -0.56 18.07 -27.78
N ASP A 293 -1.32 18.63 -26.82
CA ASP A 293 -1.77 20.02 -26.86
C ASP A 293 -0.68 21.03 -26.42
N THR A 294 0.49 20.54 -25.96
CA THR A 294 1.60 21.40 -25.53
C THR A 294 2.45 21.90 -26.71
N PRO A 295 3.08 23.09 -26.62
CA PRO A 295 4.01 23.56 -27.66
C PRO A 295 5.19 22.62 -27.90
N GLU A 296 5.65 21.92 -26.86
CA GLU A 296 6.74 20.93 -26.92
C GLU A 296 6.42 19.77 -27.86
N ALA A 297 5.13 19.43 -28.02
CA ALA A 297 4.70 18.35 -28.92
C ALA A 297 5.03 18.63 -30.39
N ALA A 298 5.15 19.89 -30.79
CA ALA A 298 5.58 20.26 -32.13
C ALA A 298 6.98 19.73 -32.46
N ALA A 299 7.87 19.60 -31.46
CA ALA A 299 9.21 19.04 -31.64
C ALA A 299 9.19 17.53 -31.94
N TRP A 300 8.09 16.84 -31.65
CA TRP A 300 7.92 15.41 -31.94
C TRP A 300 7.28 15.14 -33.30
N ALA A 301 6.92 16.19 -34.04
CA ALA A 301 6.36 16.08 -35.37
C ALA A 301 7.37 15.37 -36.30
N GLY A 302 6.93 14.30 -36.96
CA GLY A 302 7.75 13.53 -37.88
C GLY A 302 8.66 12.46 -37.24
N LEU A 303 8.70 12.35 -35.91
CA LEU A 303 9.39 11.23 -35.24
C LEU A 303 8.74 9.89 -35.63
N LYS A 304 9.58 8.85 -35.74
CA LYS A 304 9.17 7.46 -35.96
C LYS A 304 9.55 6.60 -34.76
N PRO A 305 8.70 5.64 -34.32
CA PRO A 305 7.34 5.38 -34.81
C PRO A 305 6.39 6.57 -34.61
N THR A 306 5.24 6.60 -35.28
CA THR A 306 4.33 7.74 -35.18
C THR A 306 3.81 7.90 -33.75
N ALA A 307 3.31 9.10 -33.41
CA ALA A 307 2.76 9.33 -32.07
C ALA A 307 1.57 8.40 -31.81
N GLU A 308 0.76 8.14 -32.85
CA GLU A 308 -0.38 7.24 -32.76
C GLU A 308 0.05 5.78 -32.57
N ASP A 309 1.05 5.30 -33.31
CA ASP A 309 1.56 3.93 -33.11
C ASP A 309 2.14 3.75 -31.71
N THR A 310 2.92 4.73 -31.22
CA THR A 310 3.51 4.71 -29.88
C THR A 310 2.42 4.64 -28.82
N ARG A 311 1.39 5.50 -28.93
CA ARG A 311 0.22 5.52 -28.04
C ARG A 311 -0.53 4.19 -28.08
N LEU A 312 -0.86 3.69 -29.26
CA LEU A 312 -1.63 2.47 -29.44
C LEU A 312 -0.91 1.26 -28.84
N HIS A 313 0.41 1.16 -29.05
CA HIS A 313 1.23 0.09 -28.45
C HIS A 313 1.24 0.17 -26.92
N LEU A 314 1.38 1.37 -26.34
CA LEU A 314 1.32 1.53 -24.88
C LEU A 314 -0.07 1.13 -24.34
N LEU A 315 -1.15 1.56 -24.99
CA LEU A 315 -2.50 1.15 -24.60
C LEU A 315 -2.70 -0.36 -24.73
N HIS A 316 -2.11 -0.99 -25.74
CA HIS A 316 -2.14 -2.44 -25.90
C HIS A 316 -1.41 -3.16 -24.76
N LEU A 317 -0.27 -2.63 -24.29
CA LEU A 317 0.41 -3.16 -23.10
C LEU A 317 -0.50 -3.14 -21.88
N ILE A 318 -1.17 -2.02 -21.61
CA ILE A 318 -2.14 -1.88 -20.51
C ILE A 318 -3.31 -2.84 -20.72
N ALA A 319 -3.86 -2.93 -21.93
CA ALA A 319 -5.02 -3.76 -22.22
C ALA A 319 -4.74 -5.27 -22.17
N SER A 320 -3.48 -5.70 -22.31
CA SER A 320 -3.13 -7.12 -22.45
C SER A 320 -2.28 -7.70 -21.33
N HIS A 321 -1.87 -6.90 -20.33
CA HIS A 321 -0.89 -7.33 -19.33
C HIS A 321 -1.33 -8.55 -18.49
N HIS A 322 -2.63 -8.72 -18.24
CA HIS A 322 -3.14 -9.94 -17.59
C HIS A 322 -2.92 -11.20 -18.44
N GLY A 323 -2.70 -11.08 -19.76
CA GLY A 323 -2.22 -12.15 -20.63
C GLY A 323 -3.24 -13.18 -21.09
N GLN A 324 -4.31 -13.39 -20.32
CA GLN A 324 -5.35 -14.39 -20.57
C GLN A 324 -6.74 -13.82 -20.29
N PHE A 325 -7.75 -14.28 -21.05
CA PHE A 325 -9.14 -13.85 -20.82
C PHE A 325 -9.65 -14.29 -19.46
N GLU A 326 -9.22 -15.48 -19.00
CA GLU A 326 -9.53 -16.06 -17.69
C GLU A 326 -8.97 -15.24 -16.53
N PHE A 327 -7.88 -14.49 -16.77
CA PHE A 327 -7.32 -13.55 -15.82
C PHE A 327 -7.98 -12.17 -15.91
N GLY A 328 -8.98 -11.97 -16.77
CA GLY A 328 -9.70 -10.72 -16.93
C GLY A 328 -9.08 -9.75 -17.94
N SER A 329 -8.17 -10.23 -18.79
CA SER A 329 -7.57 -9.41 -19.85
C SER A 329 -8.62 -9.13 -20.95
N PRO A 330 -8.88 -7.86 -21.35
CA PRO A 330 -9.82 -7.57 -22.44
C PRO A 330 -9.27 -7.95 -23.82
N THR A 331 -7.94 -8.01 -23.99
CA THR A 331 -7.27 -8.51 -25.18
C THR A 331 -6.01 -9.30 -24.79
N LEU A 332 -5.49 -10.12 -25.70
CA LEU A 332 -4.30 -10.95 -25.45
C LEU A 332 -3.02 -10.24 -25.91
N PRO A 333 -1.84 -10.58 -25.35
CA PRO A 333 -0.55 -10.09 -25.84
C PRO A 333 -0.35 -10.36 -27.33
N ARG A 334 0.19 -9.38 -28.06
CA ARG A 334 0.39 -9.44 -29.53
C ARG A 334 1.74 -8.93 -30.01
N THR A 335 2.55 -8.37 -29.11
CA THR A 335 3.90 -7.89 -29.40
C THR A 335 4.88 -8.50 -28.40
N PRO A 336 6.18 -8.56 -28.72
CA PRO A 336 7.21 -9.03 -27.78
C PRO A 336 7.14 -8.33 -26.42
N GLU A 337 6.93 -7.01 -26.40
CA GLU A 337 6.82 -6.22 -25.17
C GLU A 337 5.57 -6.60 -24.37
N ALA A 338 4.46 -6.92 -25.03
CA ALA A 338 3.23 -7.35 -24.35
C ALA A 338 3.41 -8.72 -23.68
N PHE A 339 4.09 -9.66 -24.36
CA PHE A 339 4.41 -10.96 -23.77
C PHE A 339 5.40 -10.81 -22.61
N ALA A 340 6.43 -9.99 -22.77
CA ALA A 340 7.40 -9.70 -21.72
C ALA A 340 6.72 -9.09 -20.49
N LEU A 341 5.91 -8.04 -20.67
CA LEU A 341 5.18 -7.36 -19.59
C LEU A 341 4.28 -8.33 -18.82
N HIS A 342 3.49 -9.15 -19.52
CA HIS A 342 2.63 -10.14 -18.88
C HIS A 342 3.41 -11.09 -17.97
N HIS A 343 4.53 -11.61 -18.46
CA HIS A 343 5.34 -12.54 -17.67
C HIS A 343 6.07 -11.86 -16.52
N LEU A 344 6.50 -10.60 -16.69
CA LEU A 344 7.12 -9.81 -15.62
C LEU A 344 6.14 -9.54 -14.49
N ASP A 345 4.90 -9.11 -14.81
CA ASP A 345 3.83 -8.89 -13.84
C ASP A 345 3.53 -10.17 -13.05
N ASN A 346 3.28 -11.27 -13.78
CA ASN A 346 2.96 -12.56 -13.17
C ASN A 346 4.12 -13.12 -12.32
N LEU A 347 5.37 -12.94 -12.75
CA LEU A 347 6.54 -13.37 -11.99
C LEU A 347 6.64 -12.63 -10.66
N ASP A 348 6.52 -11.30 -10.68
CA ASP A 348 6.61 -10.47 -9.49
C ASP A 348 5.50 -10.81 -8.49
N ALA A 349 4.25 -10.87 -8.97
CA ALA A 349 3.09 -11.23 -8.16
C ALA A 349 3.27 -12.61 -7.48
N LYS A 350 3.76 -13.63 -8.20
CA LYS A 350 3.99 -14.96 -7.64
C LYS A 350 5.12 -15.00 -6.62
N LEU A 351 6.23 -14.30 -6.88
CA LEU A 351 7.37 -14.26 -5.96
C LEU A 351 7.01 -13.54 -4.66
N GLU A 352 6.19 -12.50 -4.73
CA GLU A 352 5.65 -11.82 -3.55
C GLU A 352 4.69 -12.74 -2.77
N MET A 353 3.74 -13.40 -3.45
CA MET A 353 2.84 -14.36 -2.79
C MET A 353 3.62 -15.49 -2.11
N LEU A 354 4.69 -16.00 -2.72
CA LEU A 354 5.56 -17.01 -2.12
C LEU A 354 6.26 -16.48 -0.88
N ARG A 355 6.79 -15.24 -0.92
CA ARG A 355 7.44 -14.60 0.23
C ARG A 355 6.46 -14.48 1.40
N ASP A 356 5.26 -13.98 1.15
CA ASP A 356 4.23 -13.81 2.17
C ASP A 356 3.77 -15.17 2.72
N ALA A 357 3.59 -16.16 1.85
CA ALA A 357 3.18 -17.50 2.24
C ALA A 357 4.23 -18.24 3.06
N TYR A 358 5.53 -18.05 2.81
CA TYR A 358 6.57 -18.62 3.70
C TYR A 358 6.67 -17.89 5.04
N ALA A 359 6.38 -16.59 5.07
CA ALA A 359 6.42 -15.81 6.31
C ALA A 359 5.23 -16.11 7.24
N GLN A 360 4.07 -16.45 6.68
CA GLN A 360 2.80 -16.57 7.42
C GLN A 360 2.22 -17.98 7.41
N GLY A 361 2.73 -18.87 6.57
CA GLY A 361 2.15 -20.18 6.30
C GLY A 361 2.29 -21.14 7.48
N ASN A 362 1.25 -21.95 7.69
CA ASN A 362 1.26 -23.01 8.68
C ASN A 362 2.08 -24.22 8.17
N GLU A 363 3.05 -24.68 8.95
CA GLU A 363 3.84 -25.87 8.64
C GLU A 363 3.02 -27.12 9.00
N ILE A 364 2.61 -27.88 7.98
CA ILE A 364 1.75 -29.07 8.13
C ILE A 364 2.57 -30.36 8.30
N ALA A 365 3.83 -30.34 7.87
CA ALA A 365 4.82 -31.39 8.08
C ALA A 365 6.22 -30.75 7.96
N PRO A 366 7.30 -31.39 8.45
CA PRO A 366 8.64 -30.81 8.39
C PRO A 366 9.03 -30.36 6.97
N GLY A 367 9.21 -29.05 6.81
CA GLY A 367 9.56 -28.39 5.54
C GLY A 367 8.39 -28.22 4.57
N ILE A 368 7.16 -28.59 4.93
CA ILE A 368 5.96 -28.50 4.08
C ILE A 368 4.96 -27.54 4.70
N PHE A 369 4.62 -26.50 3.96
CA PHE A 369 3.66 -25.49 4.37
C PHE A 369 2.35 -25.68 3.63
N GLU A 370 1.25 -25.34 4.30
CA GLU A 370 -0.08 -25.34 3.71
C GLU A 370 -0.14 -24.44 2.46
N ARG A 371 -0.91 -24.87 1.45
CA ARG A 371 -1.12 -24.09 0.23
C ARG A 371 -1.77 -22.74 0.54
N ALA A 372 -1.10 -21.66 0.14
CA ALA A 372 -1.67 -20.31 0.14
C ALA A 372 -2.31 -20.01 -1.22
N PHE A 373 -3.63 -19.77 -1.26
CA PHE A 373 -4.30 -19.33 -2.49
C PHE A 373 -3.77 -17.96 -2.95
N PRO A 374 -3.55 -17.71 -4.27
CA PRO A 374 -3.85 -18.56 -5.43
C PRO A 374 -2.72 -19.50 -5.89
N LEU A 375 -1.69 -19.72 -5.07
CA LEU A 375 -0.62 -20.66 -5.43
C LEU A 375 -1.20 -22.09 -5.55
N PRO A 376 -0.77 -22.88 -6.55
CA PRO A 376 -1.49 -24.09 -6.93
C PRO A 376 -1.26 -25.28 -5.98
N ALA A 377 -0.18 -25.27 -5.20
CA ALA A 377 0.29 -26.41 -4.43
C ALA A 377 0.74 -26.02 -3.02
N ASN A 378 0.86 -27.01 -2.14
CA ASN A 378 1.57 -26.86 -0.87
C ASN A 378 3.00 -26.39 -1.13
N LEU A 379 3.50 -25.51 -0.27
CA LEU A 379 4.85 -24.97 -0.42
C LEU A 379 5.85 -25.87 0.29
N VAL A 380 7.06 -25.91 -0.24
CA VAL A 380 8.16 -26.69 0.32
C VAL A 380 9.31 -25.75 0.58
N ARG A 381 9.91 -25.85 1.76
CA ARG A 381 11.05 -25.01 2.18
C ARG A 381 12.12 -24.99 1.07
N PRO A 382 12.50 -23.82 0.54
CA PRO A 382 13.51 -23.73 -0.50
C PRO A 382 14.89 -24.11 0.03
N LEU A 383 15.78 -24.52 -0.87
CA LEU A 383 17.17 -24.77 -0.51
C LEU A 383 17.84 -23.49 0.01
N PRO A 384 18.60 -23.57 1.11
CA PRO A 384 19.43 -22.45 1.54
C PRO A 384 20.49 -22.16 0.47
N LYS A 385 20.89 -20.89 0.36
CA LYS A 385 22.08 -20.54 -0.42
C LYS A 385 23.29 -21.20 0.24
N THR A 386 24.21 -21.75 -0.54
CA THR A 386 25.50 -22.20 -0.01
C THR A 386 26.21 -20.99 0.60
N GLU A 387 26.55 -21.08 1.88
CA GLU A 387 27.40 -20.08 2.51
C GLU A 387 28.77 -20.12 1.82
N ASP A 388 29.20 -18.97 1.32
CA ASP A 388 30.52 -18.84 0.73
C ASP A 388 31.56 -18.90 1.86
N SER A 389 32.11 -20.08 2.09
CA SER A 389 33.16 -20.35 3.09
C SER A 389 34.42 -19.46 2.92
N SER A 390 34.54 -18.72 1.82
CA SER A 390 35.62 -17.75 1.58
C SER A 390 35.46 -16.42 2.32
N ARG A 391 34.25 -16.06 2.78
CA ARG A 391 34.02 -14.79 3.53
C ARG A 391 34.36 -14.85 5.01
N CYS A 392 34.59 -16.03 5.58
CA CYS A 392 34.86 -16.23 7.01
C CYS A 392 36.37 -16.21 7.39
N LYS A 393 37.26 -15.74 6.50
CA LYS A 393 38.72 -15.80 6.74
C LYS A 393 39.43 -14.46 6.96
N THR A 394 38.73 -13.33 6.97
CA THR A 394 39.38 -12.00 7.03
C THR A 394 39.24 -11.23 8.35
N GLU A 395 38.59 -11.75 9.38
CA GLU A 395 38.46 -11.02 10.66
C GLU A 395 39.17 -11.64 11.87
N ASP A 396 39.87 -12.77 11.74
CA ASP A 396 40.46 -13.46 12.91
C ASP A 396 41.98 -13.72 12.82
N ARG A 397 42.72 -12.80 12.20
CA ARG A 397 44.19 -12.79 12.24
C ARG A 397 44.75 -11.39 12.51
N CYS A 398 44.49 -10.87 13.69
CA CYS A 398 45.37 -9.85 14.26
C CYS A 398 45.34 -9.85 15.80
N ALA A 399 46.11 -10.76 16.41
CA ALA A 399 46.77 -10.53 17.69
C ALA A 399 47.82 -11.64 17.93
N PRO A 400 49.13 -11.35 17.93
CA PRO A 400 50.09 -12.27 18.54
C PRO A 400 49.90 -12.19 20.06
N ARG A 401 49.64 -13.35 20.67
CA ARG A 401 49.57 -13.52 22.12
C ARG A 401 50.99 -13.32 22.66
N LEU A 402 51.20 -12.25 23.42
CA LEU A 402 52.42 -12.05 24.22
C LEU A 402 52.47 -13.16 25.29
N GLU A 403 53.45 -14.04 25.19
CA GLU A 403 53.83 -14.94 26.26
C GLU A 403 54.66 -14.14 27.27
N THR A 404 54.11 -13.91 28.45
CA THR A 404 54.88 -13.51 29.64
C THR A 404 55.28 -14.78 30.38
N GLU A 405 56.56 -15.14 30.25
CA GLU A 405 57.23 -16.01 31.22
C GLU A 405 57.23 -15.31 32.58
N ASP A 406 56.72 -15.98 33.62
CA ASP A 406 56.92 -15.56 35.00
C ASP A 406 57.65 -16.69 35.74
N GLN A 407 58.90 -16.39 36.13
CA GLN A 407 59.73 -17.20 37.00
C GLN A 407 59.51 -16.76 38.45
N ALA A 408 59.07 -17.69 39.31
CA ALA A 408 59.42 -17.88 40.73
C ALA A 408 58.35 -18.81 41.32
N GLY A 409 58.62 -19.93 41.99
CA GLY A 409 59.74 -20.29 42.83
C GLY A 409 59.16 -20.86 44.13
N THR A 410 59.07 -22.18 44.26
CA THR A 410 59.22 -22.97 45.50
C THR A 410 59.33 -24.44 45.16
#